data_AF-A0A8H9FST0-F1
#
_entry.id   AF-A0A8H9FST0-F1
#
_cell.length_a   1.000
_cell.length_b   1.000
_cell.length_c   1.000
_cell.angle_alpha   90.00
_cell.angle_beta   90.00
_cell.angle_gamma   90.00
#
_symmetry.space_group_name_H-M   'P 1'
#
loop_
_entity.id
_entity.type
_entity.pdbx_description
1 polymer ?
#
loop_
_entity_poly.entity_id
_entity_poly.type
_entity_poly.pdbx_seq_one_letter_code
_entity_poly.pdbx_strand_id
1 'polypeptide(L)' 'MPPVKKIVTWLLVIFLLYAIFTSPSDAANIVGSAWDVIVNGVRNIGRFFDSLIARS' A
#
# COMPACT_ATOMS: atom_id res chain seq x y z
N MET A 1 16.71 -31.30 1.32
CA MET A 1 16.59 -30.25 0.29
C MET A 1 16.05 -29.02 1.00
N PRO A 2 16.77 -27.88 1.09
CA PRO A 2 16.17 -26.67 1.62
C PRO A 2 14.89 -26.40 0.82
N PRO A 3 13.75 -26.14 1.48
CA PRO A 3 12.49 -26.02 0.79
C PRO A 3 12.62 -24.88 -0.22
N VAL A 4 12.44 -25.17 -1.51
CA VAL A 4 12.56 -24.21 -2.63
C VAL A 4 11.80 -22.92 -2.32
N LYS A 5 10.65 -23.03 -1.65
CA LYS A 5 9.86 -21.91 -1.13
C LYS A 5 10.69 -20.91 -0.33
N LYS A 6 11.54 -21.36 0.60
CA LYS A 6 12.35 -20.48 1.46
C LYS A 6 13.37 -19.69 0.64
N ILE A 7 14.01 -20.32 -0.35
CA ILE A 7 14.98 -19.65 -1.22
C ILE A 7 14.29 -18.60 -2.08
N VAL A 8 13.16 -18.94 -2.70
CA VAL A 8 12.39 -18.01 -3.54
C VAL A 8 11.86 -16.83 -2.72
N THR A 9 11.33 -17.08 -1.52
CA THR A 9 10.87 -15.99 -0.63
C THR A 9 12.02 -15.07 -0.25
N TRP A 10 13.18 -15.61 0.13
CA TRP A 10 14.34 -14.79 0.47
C TRP A 10 14.87 -13.99 -0.73
N LEU A 11 14.89 -14.59 -1.92
CA LEU A 11 15.27 -13.90 -3.15
C LEU A 11 14.32 -12.73 -3.45
N LEU A 12 13.00 -12.95 -3.32
CA LEU A 12 12.01 -11.89 -3.48
C LEU A 12 12.19 -10.77 -2.46
N VAL A 13 12.45 -11.10 -1.18
CA VAL A 13 12.67 -10.10 -0.13
C VAL A 13 13.91 -9.24 -0.44
N ILE A 14 15.03 -9.87 -0.81
CA ILE A 14 16.26 -9.14 -1.15
C ILE A 14 16.05 -8.25 -2.37
N PHE A 15 15.35 -8.77 -3.39
CA PHE A 15 15.00 -8.00 -4.58
C PHE A 15 14.12 -6.78 -4.22
N LEU A 16 13.12 -6.97 -3.37
CA LEU A 16 12.23 -5.88 -2.95
C LEU A 16 13.00 -4.79 -2.19
N LEU A 17 13.87 -5.19 -1.25
CA LEU A 17 14.75 -4.27 -0.53
C LEU A 17 15.66 -3.51 -1.50
N TYR A 18 16.28 -4.21 -2.45
CA TYR A 18 17.12 -3.58 -3.48
C TYR A 18 16.33 -2.56 -4.31
N ALA A 19 15.12 -2.89 -4.73
CA ALA A 19 14.26 -1.99 -5.48
C ALA A 19 13.93 -0.73 -4.67
N ILE A 20 13.56 -0.89 -3.39
CA ILE A 20 13.27 0.25 -2.49
C ILE A 20 14.51 1.14 -2.31
N PHE A 21 15.70 0.57 -2.12
CA PHE A 21 16.93 1.36 -1.97
C PHE A 21 17.43 1.99 -3.26
N THR A 22 17.20 1.35 -4.41
CA THR A 22 17.63 1.84 -5.72
C THR A 22 16.72 2.95 -6.24
N SER A 23 15.40 2.80 -6.08
CA SER A 23 14.41 3.78 -6.51
C SER A 23 13.44 4.13 -5.37
N PRO A 24 13.92 4.82 -4.31
CA PRO A 24 13.10 5.18 -3.16
C PRO A 24 11.92 6.09 -3.53
N SER A 25 12.08 6.92 -4.57
CA SER A 25 11.01 7.76 -5.11
C SER A 25 9.85 6.94 -5.66
N ASP A 26 10.15 5.89 -6.42
CA ASP A 26 9.13 5.05 -7.06
C ASP A 26 8.39 4.23 -6.01
N ALA A 27 9.12 3.67 -5.04
CA ALA A 27 8.53 2.98 -3.90
C ALA A 27 7.61 3.90 -3.09
N ALA A 28 8.05 5.14 -2.81
CA ALA A 28 7.25 6.14 -2.11
C ALA A 28 6.00 6.54 -2.90
N ASN A 29 6.10 6.68 -4.22
CA ASN A 29 4.96 6.99 -5.09
C ASN A 29 3.92 5.87 -5.07
N ILE A 30 4.35 4.60 -5.12
CA ILE A 30 3.44 3.45 -5.07
C ILE A 30 2.73 3.41 -3.70
N VAL A 31 3.48 3.53 -2.61
CA VAL A 31 2.89 3.53 -1.26
C VAL A 31 1.97 4.73 -1.05
N GLY A 32 2.36 5.92 -1.53
CA GLY A 32 1.57 7.14 -1.47
C GLY A 32 0.26 7.00 -2.23
N SER A 33 0.29 6.49 -3.46
CA SER A 33 -0.93 6.27 -4.24
C SER A 33 -1.87 5.24 -3.60
N ALA A 34 -1.33 4.16 -3.03
CA ALA A 34 -2.13 3.18 -2.28
C ALA A 34 -2.78 3.82 -1.03
N TRP A 35 -2.03 4.65 -0.31
CA TRP A 35 -2.52 5.37 0.86
C TRP A 35 -3.62 6.37 0.49
N ASP A 36 -3.45 7.10 -0.60
CA ASP A 36 -4.45 8.06 -1.09
C ASP A 36 -5.77 7.38 -1.42
N VAL A 37 -5.75 6.19 -2.02
CA VAL A 37 -6.98 5.41 -2.28
C VAL A 37 -7.70 5.09 -0.97
N ILE A 38 -6.96 4.64 0.05
CA ILE A 38 -7.53 4.32 1.37
C ILE A 38 -8.13 5.57 2.02
N VAL A 39 -7.37 6.65 2.09
CA VAL A 39 -7.80 7.91 2.71
C VAL A 39 -9.00 8.51 1.98
N ASN A 40 -8.99 8.49 0.65
CA ASN A 40 -10.12 8.98 -0.14
C ASN A 40 -11.36 8.11 0.06
N GLY A 41 -11.20 6.79 0.15
CA GLY A 41 -12.27 5.86 0.51
C GLY A 41 -12.89 6.20 1.86
N VAL A 42 -12.07 6.34 2.90
CA VAL A 42 -12.52 6.69 4.26
C VAL A 42 -13.21 8.07 4.28
N ARG A 43 -12.65 9.07 3.61
CA ARG A 43 -13.26 10.42 3.50
C ARG A 43 -14.61 10.39 2.79
N ASN A 44 -14.76 9.58 1.75
CA ASN A 44 -16.03 9.43 1.05
C ASN A 44 -17.09 8.81 1.97
N ILE A 45 -16.72 7.84 2.79
CA ILE A 45 -17.61 7.24 3.79
C ILE A 45 -18.02 8.27 4.84
N GLY A 46 -17.07 9.03 5.39
CA GLY A 46 -17.36 10.11 6.35
C GLY A 46 -18.35 11.13 5.77
N ARG A 47 -18.09 11.63 4.55
CA ARG A 47 -18.98 12.55 3.85
C ARG A 47 -20.39 11.99 3.63
N PHE A 48 -20.50 10.69 3.37
CA PHE A 48 -21.80 10.04 3.24
C PHE A 48 -22.57 10.09 4.57
N PHE A 49 -21.95 9.72 5.68
CA PHE A 49 -22.60 9.80 7.00
C PHE A 49 -22.94 11.24 7.42
N ASP A 50 -22.03 12.20 7.17
CA ASP A 50 -22.30 13.62 7.39
C ASP A 50 -23.53 14.09 6.60
N SER A 51 -23.67 13.64 5.35
CA SER A 51 -24.83 13.97 4.51
C SER A 51 -26.15 13.34 5.00
N LEU A 52 -26.08 12.19 5.66
CA LEU A 52 -27.24 11.53 6.26
C LEU A 52 -27.70 12.27 7.52
N ILE A 53 -26.76 12.63 8.40
CA ILE A 53 -27.04 13.33 9.65
C ILE A 53 -27.48 14.77 9.38
N ALA A 54 -26.84 15.48 8.44
CA ALA A 54 -27.22 16.84 8.10
C ALA A 54 -28.60 16.95 7.44
N ARG A 55 -29.18 15.83 7.00
CA ARG A 55 -30.51 15.77 6.36
C ARG A 55 -31.63 15.30 7.32
N SER A 56 -31.30 14.89 8.55
CA SER A 56 -32.25 14.56 9.62
C SER A 56 -32.51 15.76 10.53
#